data_AF-A0A533Y170-F1
#
_entry.id   AF-A0A533Y170-F1
#
_cell.length_a   1.000
_cell.length_b   1.000
_cell.length_c   1.000
_cell.angle_alpha   90.00
_cell.angle_beta   90.00
_cell.angle_gamma   90.00
#
_symmetry.space_group_name_H-M   'P 1'
#
loop_
_entity.id
_entity.type
_entity.pdbx_description
1 polymer ?
#
loop_
_entity_poly.entity_id
_entity_poly.type
_entity_poly.pdbx_seq_one_letter_code
_entity_poly.pdbx_strand_id
1 'polypeptide(L)'
;YARQMFGPGVDNAIEKYLVPSRELLAVLQLWRASQQIIFRYDVIPGPKVFETQIHGKRFEMYNDTVLGFNKSGKEVARIQVEEPIYIRPAERVTWL
;
A
#
# COMPACT_ATOMS: atom_id res chain seq x y z
N TYR A 1 13.69 -1.11 -20.00
CA TYR A 1 14.50 -0.42 -18.97
C TYR A 1 14.39 -1.09 -17.60
N ALA A 2 13.18 -1.30 -17.03
CA ALA A 2 13.02 -1.91 -15.71
C ALA A 2 13.74 -3.26 -15.51
N ARG A 3 13.64 -4.19 -16.48
CA ARG A 3 14.34 -5.49 -16.41
C ARG A 3 15.87 -5.37 -16.30
N GLN A 4 16.47 -4.34 -16.89
CA GLN A 4 17.91 -4.11 -16.83
C GLN A 4 18.35 -3.64 -15.44
N MET A 5 17.51 -2.87 -14.74
CA MET A 5 17.83 -2.34 -13.41
C MET A 5 17.48 -3.30 -12.27
N PHE A 6 16.41 -4.09 -12.43
CA PHE A 6 15.83 -4.88 -11.34
C PHE A 6 15.82 -6.39 -11.62
N GLY A 7 16.35 -6.82 -12.77
CA GLY A 7 16.41 -8.21 -13.17
C GLY A 7 15.10 -8.76 -13.75
N PRO A 8 15.05 -10.06 -14.08
CA PRO A 8 13.94 -10.68 -14.80
C PRO A 8 12.63 -10.73 -14.00
N GLY A 9 12.68 -10.69 -12.66
CA GLY A 9 11.49 -10.74 -11.81
C GLY A 9 10.68 -9.45 -11.70
N VAL A 10 11.16 -8.35 -12.31
CA VAL A 10 10.57 -7.02 -12.13
C VAL A 10 9.14 -6.90 -12.63
N ASP A 11 8.78 -7.61 -13.71
CA ASP A 11 7.42 -7.48 -14.27
C ASP A 11 6.39 -8.04 -13.29
N ASN A 12 6.72 -9.15 -12.63
CA ASN A 12 5.87 -9.75 -11.60
C ASN A 12 5.76 -8.85 -10.36
N ALA A 13 6.85 -8.17 -9.98
CA ALA A 13 6.82 -7.19 -8.91
C ALA A 13 5.92 -5.99 -9.28
N ILE A 14 6.10 -5.42 -10.48
CA ILE A 14 5.24 -4.34 -10.98
C ILE A 14 3.78 -4.79 -10.94
N GLU A 15 3.47 -5.97 -11.47
CA GLU A 15 2.10 -6.47 -11.47
C GLU A 15 1.50 -6.57 -10.06
N LYS A 16 2.27 -7.06 -9.09
CA LYS A 16 1.82 -7.28 -7.71
C LYS A 16 1.67 -5.99 -6.91
N TYR A 17 2.56 -5.02 -7.11
CA TYR A 17 2.59 -3.79 -6.30
C TYR A 17 1.86 -2.61 -6.95
N LEU A 18 1.56 -2.66 -8.25
CA LEU A 18 0.78 -1.61 -8.93
C LEU A 18 -0.68 -1.58 -8.48
N VAL A 19 -1.27 -2.75 -8.25
CA VAL A 19 -2.64 -2.91 -7.75
C VAL A 19 -2.59 -3.95 -6.64
N PRO A 20 -2.11 -3.57 -5.44
CA PRO A 20 -1.90 -4.52 -4.35
C PRO A 20 -3.22 -5.13 -3.90
N SER A 21 -3.16 -6.37 -3.42
CA SER A 21 -4.31 -6.96 -2.71
C SER A 21 -4.62 -6.15 -1.44
N ARG A 22 -5.85 -6.27 -0.93
CA ARG A 22 -6.27 -5.64 0.34
C ARG A 22 -5.27 -5.90 1.48
N GLU A 23 -4.84 -7.14 1.66
CA GLU A 23 -3.86 -7.50 2.68
C GLU A 23 -2.48 -6.91 2.40
N LEU A 24 -2.01 -6.93 1.14
CA LEU A 24 -0.72 -6.35 0.80
C LEU A 24 -0.70 -4.84 1.06
N LEU A 25 -1.77 -4.14 0.67
CA LEU A 25 -1.94 -2.72 0.92
C LEU A 25 -1.89 -2.39 2.41
N ALA A 26 -2.58 -3.20 3.23
CA ALA A 26 -2.53 -3.11 4.69
C ALA A 26 -1.08 -3.27 5.23
N VAL A 27 -0.38 -4.33 4.83
CA VAL A 27 1.00 -4.58 5.30
C VAL A 27 1.95 -3.45 4.89
N LEU A 28 1.77 -2.86 3.72
CA LEU A 28 2.59 -1.72 3.26
C LEU A 28 2.47 -0.50 4.19
N GLN A 29 1.35 -0.32 4.90
CA GLN A 29 1.20 0.78 5.87
C GLN A 29 2.11 0.63 7.09
N LEU A 30 2.60 -0.57 7.38
CA LEU A 30 3.57 -0.78 8.47
C LEU A 30 5.00 -0.36 8.08
N TRP A 31 5.24 -0.03 6.81
CA TRP A 31 6.54 0.41 6.35
C TRP A 31 6.96 1.67 7.13
N ARG A 32 8.08 1.57 7.87
CA ARG A 32 8.62 2.64 8.73
C ARG A 32 7.66 3.13 9.84
N ALA A 33 6.61 2.37 10.16
CA ALA A 33 5.69 2.67 11.25
C ALA A 33 6.29 2.45 12.64
N SER A 34 7.39 1.71 12.76
CA SER A 34 8.09 1.46 14.02
C SER A 34 9.61 1.45 13.83
N GLN A 35 10.33 1.81 14.89
CA GLN A 35 11.79 1.60 14.99
C GLN A 35 12.15 0.18 15.46
N GLN A 36 11.17 -0.61 15.94
CA GLN A 36 11.36 -2.01 16.29
C GLN A 36 11.05 -2.92 15.11
N ILE A 37 11.65 -4.11 15.10
CA ILE A 37 11.28 -5.16 14.13
C ILE A 37 9.86 -5.65 14.44
N ILE A 38 9.01 -5.65 13.41
CA ILE A 38 7.69 -6.26 13.44
C ILE A 38 7.83 -7.73 13.03
N PHE A 39 7.48 -8.65 13.94
CA PHE A 39 7.59 -10.11 13.72
C PHE A 39 6.27 -10.72 13.24
N ARG A 40 5.15 -10.04 13.51
CA ARG A 40 3.80 -10.46 13.16
C ARG A 40 2.94 -9.24 12.95
N TYR A 41 1.96 -9.33 12.06
CA TYR A 41 0.92 -8.34 11.88
C TYR A 41 -0.46 -8.97 12.01
N ASP A 42 -1.46 -8.15 12.35
CA ASP A 42 -2.87 -8.47 12.21
C ASP A 42 -3.56 -7.37 11.41
N VAL A 43 -4.65 -7.72 10.72
CA VAL A 43 -5.50 -6.77 10.00
C VAL A 43 -6.90 -6.86 10.59
N ILE A 44 -7.42 -5.74 11.07
CA ILE A 44 -8.81 -5.58 11.48
C ILE A 44 -9.58 -5.02 10.26
N PRO A 45 -10.53 -5.78 9.68
CA PRO A 45 -11.29 -5.35 8.53
C PRO A 45 -12.12 -4.08 8.81
N GLY A 46 -11.98 -3.08 7.96
CA GLY A 46 -12.83 -1.90 7.92
C GLY A 46 -13.78 -1.85 6.72
N PRO A 47 -14.62 -0.81 6.65
CA PRO A 47 -15.51 -0.58 5.52
C PRO A 47 -14.73 -0.21 4.26
N LYS A 48 -15.33 -0.51 3.10
CA LYS A 48 -14.81 -0.03 1.82
C LYS A 48 -14.96 1.49 1.74
N VAL A 49 -13.89 2.16 1.32
CA VAL A 49 -13.83 3.63 1.23
C VAL A 49 -13.64 4.13 -0.18
N PHE A 50 -13.13 3.30 -1.10
CA PHE A 50 -12.87 3.73 -2.47
C PHE A 50 -12.87 2.56 -3.46
N GLU A 51 -13.18 2.88 -4.72
CA GLU A 51 -13.08 1.97 -5.86
C GLU A 51 -12.70 2.74 -7.11
N THR A 52 -11.75 2.19 -7.90
CA THR A 52 -11.39 2.74 -9.21
C THR A 52 -10.80 1.67 -10.14
N GLN A 53 -10.34 2.10 -11.32
CA GLN A 53 -9.50 1.29 -12.20
C GLN A 53 -8.09 1.87 -12.28
N ILE A 54 -7.08 1.05 -11.97
CA ILE A 54 -5.66 1.36 -12.13
C ILE A 54 -5.12 0.45 -13.23
N HIS A 55 -4.68 1.04 -14.34
CA HIS A 55 -4.16 0.29 -15.51
C HIS A 55 -5.13 -0.81 -16.01
N GLY A 56 -6.44 -0.51 -16.04
CA GLY A 56 -7.47 -1.45 -16.48
C GLY A 56 -7.79 -2.58 -15.48
N LYS A 57 -7.13 -2.62 -14.32
CA LYS A 57 -7.43 -3.53 -13.23
C LYS A 57 -8.27 -2.82 -12.18
N ARG A 58 -9.26 -3.52 -11.63
CA ARG A 58 -10.09 -3.03 -10.54
C ARG A 58 -9.27 -2.87 -9.27
N PHE A 59 -9.40 -1.73 -8.61
CA PHE A 59 -8.78 -1.45 -7.32
C PHE A 59 -9.85 -1.05 -6.31
N GLU A 60 -9.82 -1.66 -5.13
CA GLU A 60 -10.73 -1.38 -4.03
C GLU A 60 -9.92 -1.12 -2.77
N MET A 61 -10.26 -0.04 -2.06
CA MET A 61 -9.60 0.33 -0.81
C MET A 61 -10.58 0.23 0.35
N TYR A 62 -10.08 -0.28 1.47
CA TYR A 62 -10.81 -0.46 2.72
C TYR A 62 -10.09 0.29 3.83
N ASN A 63 -10.84 0.89 4.74
CA ASN A 63 -10.28 1.54 5.94
C ASN A 63 -9.89 0.49 6.99
N ASP A 64 -9.02 -0.43 6.61
CA ASP A 64 -8.53 -1.47 7.52
C ASP A 64 -7.61 -0.85 8.58
N THR A 65 -7.61 -1.44 9.78
CA THR A 65 -6.62 -1.10 10.80
C THR A 65 -5.58 -2.21 10.88
N VAL A 66 -4.32 -1.85 10.71
CA VAL A 66 -3.19 -2.79 10.67
C VAL A 66 -2.37 -2.64 11.94
N LEU A 67 -2.12 -3.77 12.59
CA LEU A 67 -1.38 -3.86 13.84
C LEU A 67 -0.03 -4.53 13.59
N GLY A 68 1.03 -4.00 14.20
CA GLY A 68 2.37 -4.60 14.18
C GLY A 68 2.79 -5.05 15.57
N PHE A 69 3.32 -6.26 15.71
CA PHE A 69 3.76 -6.84 16.97
C PHE A 69 5.25 -7.15 16.98
N ASN A 70 5.92 -6.87 18.10
CA ASN A 70 7.30 -7.29 18.30
C ASN A 70 7.40 -8.77 18.70
N LYS A 71 8.63 -9.25 18.93
CA LYS A 71 8.90 -10.66 19.28
C LYS A 71 8.16 -11.15 20.53
N SER A 72 7.88 -10.26 21.50
CA SER A 72 7.17 -10.59 22.74
C SER A 72 5.65 -10.58 22.56
N GLY A 73 5.14 -10.28 21.36
CA GLY A 73 3.71 -10.13 21.10
C GLY A 73 3.14 -8.78 21.54
N LYS A 74 3.99 -7.82 21.94
CA LYS A 74 3.55 -6.46 22.27
C LYS A 74 3.25 -5.69 20.99
N GLU A 75 2.09 -5.03 20.93
CA GLU A 75 1.76 -4.09 19.86
C GLU A 75 2.75 -2.91 19.86
N VAL A 76 3.35 -2.64 18.70
CA VAL A 76 4.34 -1.57 18.50
C VAL A 76 3.97 -0.62 17.37
N ALA A 77 2.90 -0.91 16.63
CA ALA A 77 2.34 -0.06 15.60
C ALA A 77 0.83 -0.35 15.43
N ARG A 78 0.05 0.71 15.18
CA ARG A 78 -1.37 0.65 14.83
C ARG A 78 -1.67 1.77 13.85
N ILE A 79 -1.96 1.42 12.61
CA ILE A 79 -2.13 2.36 11.49
C ILE A 79 -3.45 2.05 10.79
N GLN A 80 -4.25 3.07 10.50
CA GLN A 80 -5.38 2.95 9.58
C GLN A 80 -4.86 3.08 8.15
N VAL A 81 -5.42 2.31 7.22
CA VAL A 81 -5.10 2.44 5.80
C VAL A 81 -5.59 3.80 5.31
N GLU A 82 -4.65 4.72 5.10
CA GLU A 82 -4.86 6.04 4.52
C GLU A 82 -3.97 6.19 3.28
N GLU A 83 -4.54 6.07 2.08
CA GLU A 83 -3.88 6.51 0.84
C GLU A 83 -4.59 7.74 0.27
N PRO A 84 -4.01 8.95 0.41
CA PRO A 84 -4.56 10.14 -0.23
C PRO A 84 -4.39 10.04 -1.75
N ILE A 85 -5.49 10.24 -2.48
CA ILE A 85 -5.46 10.25 -3.95
C ILE A 85 -5.18 11.67 -4.41
N TYR A 86 -3.99 11.88 -4.97
CA TYR A 86 -3.64 13.13 -5.63
C TYR A 86 -4.03 13.06 -7.10
N ILE A 87 -5.19 13.64 -7.44
CA ILE A 87 -5.60 13.79 -8.83
C ILE A 87 -4.85 14.99 -9.41
N ARG A 88 -4.01 14.73 -10.42
CA ARG A 88 -3.38 15.82 -11.17
C ARG A 88 -4.46 16.60 -11.93
N PRO A 89 -4.51 17.94 -11.82
CA PRO A 89 -5.41 18.75 -12.65
C PRO A 89 -5.19 18.46 -14.14
N ALA A 90 -6.28 18.42 -14.91
CA ALA A 90 -6.22 18.17 -16.36
C ALA A 90 -5.53 19.31 -17.13
N GLU A 91 -5.58 20.53 -16.58
CA GLU A 91 -5.00 21.70 -17.19
C GLU A 91 -3.48 21.68 -17.04
N ARG A 92 -2.79 21.65 -18.19
CA ARG A 92 -1.34 21.85 -18.23
C ARG A 92 -1.11 23.32 -17.87
N VAL A 93 -0.54 23.59 -16.69
CA VAL A 93 -0.13 24.95 -16.32
C VAL A 93 0.86 25.46 -17.38
N THR A 94 0.39 26.33 -18.27
CA THR A 94 1.25 27.08 -19.19
C THR A 94 1.94 28.17 -18.39
N TRP A 95 3.21 27.98 -18.08
CA TRP A 95 4.07 29.06 -17.61
C TRP A 95 4.34 29.98 -18.80
N LEU A 96 3.63 31.11 -18.84
CA LEU A 96 3.97 32.26 -19.67
C LEU A 96 5.09 33.07 -19.01
#